data_AF-A0A8B8IAD9-F1
#
_entry.id   AF-A0A8B8IAD9-F1
#
_cell.length_a   1.000
_cell.length_b   1.000
_cell.length_c   1.000
_cell.angle_alpha   90.00
_cell.angle_beta   90.00
_cell.angle_gamma   90.00
#
_symmetry.space_group_name_H-M   'P 1'
#
loop_
_entity.id
_entity.type
_entity.pdbx_description
1 polymer ?
#
loop_
_entity_poly.entity_id
_entity_poly.type
_entity_poly.pdbx_seq_one_letter_code
_entity_poly.pdbx_strand_id
1 'polypeptide(L)'
;MDFKYLILMIAFATVEINLTESRQNDKRRWKSEKSLYSHYVNICDIQDRVSKVHCYCESIKIKTATKADCWVFNGGIAEDDPFWSNFYSQPKIERLTFNVRADGGLTYIPAKVIVRLDRLQYLNIQYANIFSIPSFAFTNSTTLREISLQKNKIGKLERMAFAHLIMLANVSVAENQISELQRDVFYVLPNLQRLQLSKNTISVLHDGCFKHLNNLIKLDLNSNLLTVVIRENFQGLSNLITLDMRNNKLMMIGDLSFAELWSLQELYLDGNEIEFISERGFGGLTQLKKLSLADNKLGVLDDGVLDDIQKLNFLDLRNNKLETLKQETLRSVIDNMKSNYALISLDGNKLTCDCRLSWLHKLRNETRSKRVKASLDRLQCIMDTKLKNNLVNIKVQNAEVQYKVNIGLKKEIDKNDDDEEEFEDDNIYDDAMKDQENGLDVTKKDYRRKLMEIPVDMLPCASKLSYEASFSPPTQDEVKYYKTSGCEKCLASTVSFITMCTLTRIL
;
A
#
# COMPACT_ATOMS: atom_id res chain seq x y z
N MET A 1 -33.90 -67.41 17.09
CA MET A 1 -34.07 -66.31 18.08
C MET A 1 -33.80 -65.01 17.33
N ASP A 2 -34.66 -64.55 16.42
CA ASP A 2 -36.14 -64.48 16.40
C ASP A 2 -36.75 -63.52 17.42
N PHE A 3 -37.83 -62.88 16.96
CA PHE A 3 -38.65 -61.84 17.59
C PHE A 3 -38.04 -60.42 17.57
N LYS A 4 -38.72 -59.39 17.03
CA LYS A 4 -40.03 -59.36 16.35
C LYS A 4 -40.18 -58.12 15.46
N TYR A 5 -40.84 -58.28 14.31
CA TYR A 5 -41.27 -57.17 13.46
C TYR A 5 -42.33 -56.31 14.16
N LEU A 6 -42.30 -54.99 13.95
CA LEU A 6 -43.47 -54.12 14.06
C LEU A 6 -43.78 -53.55 12.68
N ILE A 7 -44.67 -54.22 11.93
CA ILE A 7 -45.17 -53.73 10.65
C ILE A 7 -46.27 -52.71 10.94
N LEU A 8 -46.02 -51.45 10.60
CA LEU A 8 -47.03 -50.39 10.70
C LEU A 8 -47.77 -50.32 9.36
N MET A 9 -48.86 -51.08 9.25
CA MET A 9 -49.76 -51.09 8.09
C MET A 9 -50.44 -49.72 7.94
N ILE A 10 -49.92 -48.87 7.06
CA ILE A 10 -50.65 -47.69 6.59
C ILE A 10 -51.47 -48.13 5.37
N ALA A 11 -52.79 -48.14 5.52
CA ALA A 11 -53.70 -48.46 4.44
C ALA A 11 -53.64 -47.37 3.35
N PHE A 12 -53.30 -47.76 2.12
CA PHE A 12 -53.49 -46.91 0.94
C PHE A 12 -54.98 -46.80 0.62
N ALA A 13 -55.66 -45.85 1.26
CA ALA A 13 -56.94 -45.36 0.77
C ALA A 13 -56.68 -44.53 -0.50
N THR A 14 -56.99 -45.10 -1.67
CA THR A 14 -56.99 -44.39 -2.95
C THR A 14 -58.12 -43.37 -2.95
N VAL A 15 -57.83 -42.15 -2.51
CA VAL A 15 -58.73 -41.00 -2.69
C VAL A 15 -58.58 -40.50 -4.11
N GLU A 16 -59.62 -40.68 -4.93
CA GLU A 16 -59.74 -39.94 -6.19
C GLU A 16 -59.83 -38.44 -5.89
N ILE A 17 -58.75 -37.70 -6.20
CA ILE A 17 -58.75 -36.24 -6.07
C ILE A 17 -59.54 -35.67 -7.24
N ASN A 18 -60.85 -35.52 -7.03
CA ASN A 18 -61.70 -34.73 -7.92
C ASN A 18 -61.27 -33.25 -7.84
N LEU A 19 -60.57 -32.79 -8.88
CA LEU A 19 -60.21 -31.38 -9.07
C LEU A 19 -61.46 -30.54 -9.33
N THR A 20 -62.08 -30.06 -8.25
CA THR A 20 -63.06 -28.97 -8.31
C THR A 20 -62.38 -27.67 -7.90
N GLU A 21 -62.34 -26.68 -8.81
CA GLU A 21 -61.71 -25.37 -8.58
C GLU A 21 -62.46 -24.56 -7.50
N SER A 22 -62.09 -24.74 -6.21
CA SER A 22 -62.59 -23.88 -5.14
C SER A 22 -61.82 -22.55 -5.09
N ARG A 23 -62.22 -21.64 -5.97
CA ARG A 23 -61.58 -20.34 -6.27
C ARG A 23 -61.76 -19.27 -5.17
N GLN A 24 -61.63 -19.63 -3.89
CA GLN A 24 -61.92 -18.74 -2.75
C GLN A 24 -60.87 -18.65 -1.62
N ASN A 25 -59.87 -19.52 -1.53
CA ASN A 25 -58.94 -19.49 -0.37
C ASN A 25 -57.72 -18.55 -0.49
N ASP A 26 -57.31 -18.14 -1.70
CA ASP A 26 -56.19 -17.19 -1.87
C ASP A 26 -56.46 -15.83 -1.19
N LYS A 27 -57.73 -15.40 -1.16
CA LYS A 27 -58.13 -14.14 -0.51
C LYS A 27 -57.91 -14.14 1.01
N ARG A 28 -57.80 -15.29 1.68
CA ARG A 28 -57.47 -15.37 3.11
C ARG A 28 -55.96 -15.33 3.35
N ARG A 29 -55.16 -16.02 2.54
CA ARG A 29 -53.68 -15.95 2.62
C ARG A 29 -53.17 -14.55 2.29
N TRP A 30 -53.73 -13.91 1.25
CA TRP A 30 -53.42 -12.52 0.86
C TRP A 30 -53.89 -11.47 1.89
N LYS A 31 -54.94 -11.75 2.68
CA LYS A 31 -55.35 -10.89 3.81
C LYS A 31 -54.40 -11.00 5.01
N SER A 32 -53.81 -12.19 5.25
CA SER A 32 -52.83 -12.37 6.33
C SER A 32 -51.56 -11.55 6.10
N GLU A 33 -50.98 -11.58 4.89
CA GLU A 33 -49.78 -10.79 4.57
C GLU A 33 -50.02 -9.27 4.55
N LYS A 34 -51.24 -8.83 4.19
CA LYS A 34 -51.62 -7.41 4.30
C LYS A 34 -51.69 -6.94 5.75
N SER A 35 -52.04 -7.81 6.70
CA SER A 35 -52.12 -7.46 8.12
C SER A 35 -50.75 -7.25 8.76
N LEU A 36 -49.77 -8.12 8.43
CA LEU A 36 -48.45 -8.11 9.11
C LEU A 36 -47.62 -6.85 8.82
N TYR A 37 -47.76 -6.27 7.62
CA TYR A 37 -46.99 -5.09 7.19
C TYR A 37 -47.77 -3.77 7.30
N SER A 38 -49.04 -3.80 7.73
CA SER A 38 -49.85 -2.60 7.96
C SER A 38 -49.43 -1.80 9.20
N HIS A 39 -48.45 -2.29 9.97
CA HIS A 39 -48.01 -1.73 11.24
C HIS A 39 -46.72 -0.90 11.15
N TYR A 40 -45.99 -0.96 10.03
CA TYR A 40 -44.72 -0.26 9.86
C TYR A 40 -44.92 1.09 9.17
N VAL A 41 -44.34 2.14 9.73
CA VAL A 41 -44.26 3.45 9.07
C VAL A 41 -43.33 3.32 7.86
N ASN A 42 -43.71 3.91 6.74
CA ASN A 42 -42.89 3.84 5.54
C ASN A 42 -41.66 4.77 5.66
N ILE A 43 -40.46 4.21 5.80
CA ILE A 43 -39.23 5.01 5.98
C ILE A 43 -38.96 6.03 4.87
N CYS A 44 -39.48 5.76 3.65
CA CYS A 44 -39.33 6.60 2.47
C CYS A 44 -40.36 7.74 2.38
N ASP A 45 -41.28 7.85 3.35
CA ASP A 45 -42.38 8.82 3.36
C ASP A 45 -42.66 9.30 4.81
N ILE A 46 -41.59 9.54 5.57
CA ILE A 46 -41.69 10.08 6.93
C ILE A 46 -41.90 11.60 6.86
N GLN A 47 -43.15 12.00 7.07
CA GLN A 47 -43.58 13.41 7.11
C GLN A 47 -43.38 14.07 8.49
N ASP A 48 -43.16 13.29 9.55
CA ASP A 48 -42.94 13.81 10.91
C ASP A 48 -41.57 14.49 11.04
N ARG A 49 -41.57 15.82 11.23
CA ARG A 49 -40.36 16.64 11.42
C ARG A 49 -39.63 16.41 12.73
N VAL A 50 -40.24 15.71 13.69
CA VAL A 50 -39.62 15.35 14.97
C VAL A 50 -38.90 13.99 14.88
N SER A 51 -39.10 13.24 13.78
CA SER A 51 -38.40 11.98 13.56
C SER A 51 -36.89 12.16 13.62
N LYS A 52 -36.23 11.32 14.43
CA LYS A 52 -34.77 11.32 14.53
C LYS A 52 -34.09 10.75 13.29
N VAL A 53 -34.83 10.06 12.43
CA VAL A 53 -34.31 9.46 11.20
C VAL A 53 -35.22 9.79 10.03
N HIS A 54 -34.63 10.29 8.94
CA HIS A 54 -35.33 10.56 7.68
C HIS A 54 -34.58 9.87 6.53
N CYS A 55 -35.28 9.04 5.74
CA CYS A 55 -34.67 8.33 4.61
C CYS A 55 -35.18 8.85 3.27
N TYR A 56 -34.25 9.19 2.39
CA TYR A 56 -34.52 9.49 0.99
C TYR A 56 -34.34 8.21 0.18
N CYS A 57 -35.42 7.76 -0.47
CA CYS A 57 -35.42 6.55 -1.29
C CYS A 57 -35.70 6.89 -2.75
N GLU A 58 -35.27 6.03 -3.66
CA GLU A 58 -35.65 6.10 -5.09
C GLU A 58 -37.17 5.96 -5.33
N SER A 59 -37.89 5.38 -4.37
CA SER A 59 -39.31 5.10 -4.48
C SER A 59 -40.00 5.26 -3.12
N ILE A 60 -41.05 6.08 -3.09
CA ILE A 60 -41.90 6.26 -1.89
C ILE A 60 -42.94 5.15 -1.72
N LYS A 61 -43.14 4.25 -2.71
CA LYS A 61 -44.11 3.16 -2.59
C LYS A 61 -43.58 2.08 -1.63
N ILE A 62 -44.46 1.41 -0.89
CA ILE A 62 -44.07 0.36 0.06
C ILE A 62 -43.55 -0.88 -0.69
N LYS A 63 -42.49 -1.52 -0.18
CA LYS A 63 -41.84 -2.71 -0.76
C LYS A 63 -41.29 -2.56 -2.20
N THR A 64 -40.92 -1.34 -2.61
CA THR A 64 -40.36 -1.07 -3.95
C THR A 64 -38.96 -0.45 -3.93
N ALA A 65 -38.53 0.21 -2.85
CA ALA A 65 -37.21 0.83 -2.81
C ALA A 65 -36.08 -0.22 -2.69
N THR A 66 -35.08 -0.09 -3.56
CA THR A 66 -33.80 -0.84 -3.52
C THR A 66 -32.65 0.00 -2.96
N LYS A 67 -32.76 1.34 -2.99
CA LYS A 67 -31.81 2.28 -2.37
C LYS A 67 -32.51 3.16 -1.34
N ALA A 68 -31.86 3.35 -0.18
CA ALA A 68 -32.24 4.32 0.83
C ALA A 68 -31.00 5.05 1.41
N ASP A 69 -31.02 6.39 1.37
CA ASP A 69 -30.02 7.25 2.00
C ASP A 69 -30.66 7.96 3.20
N CYS A 70 -30.34 7.50 4.41
CA CYS A 70 -30.92 7.94 5.67
C CYS A 70 -30.04 8.97 6.38
N TRP A 71 -30.68 9.94 7.02
CA TRP A 71 -30.06 10.95 7.88
C TRP A 71 -30.51 10.75 9.32
N VAL A 72 -29.58 10.83 10.27
CA VAL A 72 -29.85 10.67 11.70
C VAL A 72 -29.53 11.96 12.46
N PHE A 73 -30.46 12.39 13.31
CA PHE A 73 -30.50 13.70 13.98
C PHE A 73 -30.72 13.56 15.50
N ASN A 74 -30.54 14.67 16.24
CA ASN A 74 -31.07 14.95 17.57
C ASN A 74 -30.63 13.95 18.66
N GLY A 75 -29.33 13.91 18.96
CA GLY A 75 -28.79 13.06 20.04
C GLY A 75 -28.81 11.56 19.75
N GLY A 76 -29.32 11.17 18.58
CA GLY A 76 -29.37 9.80 18.12
C GLY A 76 -30.54 8.98 18.66
N ILE A 77 -30.63 7.78 18.12
CA ILE A 77 -31.72 6.81 18.32
C ILE A 77 -31.15 5.59 19.09
N ALA A 78 -31.92 5.05 20.04
CA ALA A 78 -31.50 3.94 20.89
C ALA A 78 -31.51 2.60 20.11
N GLU A 79 -30.68 1.63 20.51
CA GLU A 79 -30.57 0.34 19.81
C GLU A 79 -31.86 -0.50 19.91
N ASP A 80 -32.65 -0.28 20.96
CA ASP A 80 -33.96 -0.87 21.21
C ASP A 80 -35.15 -0.05 20.72
N ASP A 81 -34.92 1.11 20.10
CA ASP A 81 -35.99 1.97 19.59
C ASP A 81 -36.85 1.23 18.54
N PRO A 82 -38.19 1.16 18.72
CA PRO A 82 -39.10 0.50 17.79
C PRO A 82 -39.01 1.02 16.35
N PHE A 83 -38.56 2.28 16.15
CA PHE A 83 -38.41 2.88 14.82
C PHE A 83 -37.55 2.03 13.88
N TRP A 84 -36.55 1.31 14.38
CA TRP A 84 -35.71 0.43 13.55
C TRP A 84 -36.50 -0.65 12.80
N SER A 85 -37.67 -1.05 13.31
CA SER A 85 -38.55 -2.01 12.63
C SER A 85 -39.24 -1.41 11.40
N ASN A 86 -39.31 -0.08 11.26
CA ASN A 86 -39.91 0.57 10.11
C ASN A 86 -39.17 0.27 8.80
N PHE A 87 -37.87 -0.06 8.86
CA PHE A 87 -37.11 -0.50 7.68
C PHE A 87 -37.72 -1.74 6.99
N TYR A 88 -38.53 -2.53 7.72
CA TYR A 88 -39.27 -3.67 7.16
C TYR A 88 -40.42 -3.25 6.23
N SER A 89 -40.71 -1.95 6.08
CA SER A 89 -41.57 -1.42 5.01
C SER A 89 -40.91 -1.53 3.62
N GLN A 90 -39.57 -1.64 3.55
CA GLN A 90 -38.78 -1.73 2.32
C GLN A 90 -37.84 -2.95 2.33
N PRO A 91 -38.35 -4.19 2.34
CA PRO A 91 -37.54 -5.42 2.37
C PRO A 91 -36.74 -5.69 1.07
N LYS A 92 -36.78 -4.77 0.10
CA LYS A 92 -36.03 -4.87 -1.16
C LYS A 92 -34.76 -4.04 -1.18
N ILE A 93 -34.41 -3.35 -0.09
CA ILE A 93 -33.21 -2.52 -0.03
C ILE A 93 -31.95 -3.38 -0.25
N GLU A 94 -31.19 -3.00 -1.27
CA GLU A 94 -29.88 -3.55 -1.64
C GLU A 94 -28.75 -2.59 -1.27
N ARG A 95 -29.02 -1.28 -1.16
CA ARG A 95 -28.07 -0.24 -0.77
C ARG A 95 -28.65 0.66 0.34
N LEU A 96 -27.99 0.70 1.49
CA LEU A 96 -28.38 1.52 2.64
C LEU A 96 -27.24 2.41 3.12
N THR A 97 -27.49 3.72 3.19
CA THR A 97 -26.55 4.71 3.74
C THR A 97 -27.13 5.34 5.02
N PHE A 98 -26.31 5.52 6.04
CA PHE A 98 -26.61 6.35 7.21
C PHE A 98 -25.62 7.52 7.30
N ASN A 99 -26.13 8.74 7.17
CA ASN A 99 -25.44 10.00 7.36
C ASN A 99 -25.82 10.56 8.75
N VAL A 100 -24.90 10.44 9.70
CA VAL A 100 -25.18 10.79 11.10
C VAL A 100 -24.73 12.22 11.37
N ARG A 101 -25.57 13.07 11.97
CA ARG A 101 -25.13 14.41 12.38
C ARG A 101 -24.33 14.35 13.70
N ALA A 102 -23.39 15.29 13.82
CA ALA A 102 -22.34 15.30 14.85
C ALA A 102 -22.86 15.45 16.29
N ASP A 103 -24.13 15.83 16.47
CA ASP A 103 -24.82 16.06 17.75
C ASP A 103 -25.16 14.78 18.54
N GLY A 104 -24.38 13.70 18.35
CA GLY A 104 -24.51 12.44 19.10
C GLY A 104 -25.12 11.27 18.32
N GLY A 105 -25.42 11.43 17.03
CA GLY A 105 -26.52 10.72 16.35
C GLY A 105 -26.53 9.17 16.30
N LEU A 106 -25.41 8.46 16.49
CA LEU A 106 -25.39 6.98 16.50
C LEU A 106 -24.06 6.48 17.10
N THR A 107 -24.10 5.51 18.01
CA THR A 107 -22.91 4.97 18.72
C THR A 107 -22.64 3.48 18.47
N TYR A 108 -23.51 2.81 17.73
CA TYR A 108 -23.50 1.37 17.46
C TYR A 108 -23.88 1.08 16.01
N ILE A 109 -23.64 -0.15 15.55
CA ILE A 109 -24.09 -0.64 14.25
C ILE A 109 -25.53 -1.16 14.39
N PRO A 110 -26.53 -0.68 13.61
CA PRO A 110 -27.94 -1.02 13.81
C PRO A 110 -28.28 -2.43 13.30
N ALA A 111 -27.76 -3.47 13.96
CA ALA A 111 -27.84 -4.86 13.55
C ALA A 111 -29.29 -5.34 13.28
N LYS A 112 -30.27 -4.87 14.06
CA LYS A 112 -31.71 -5.19 13.87
C LYS A 112 -32.28 -4.80 12.50
N VAL A 113 -31.69 -3.80 11.84
CA VAL A 113 -32.02 -3.43 10.46
C VAL A 113 -31.31 -4.39 9.50
N ILE A 114 -29.98 -4.51 9.64
CA ILE A 114 -29.09 -5.21 8.71
C ILE A 114 -29.42 -6.72 8.63
N VAL A 115 -29.74 -7.35 9.76
CA VAL A 115 -30.10 -8.78 9.89
C VAL A 115 -31.41 -9.15 9.17
N ARG A 116 -32.25 -8.15 8.84
CA ARG A 116 -33.60 -8.35 8.25
C ARG A 116 -33.75 -7.81 6.82
N LEU A 117 -32.73 -7.13 6.32
CA LEU A 117 -32.67 -6.71 4.92
C LEU A 117 -31.92 -7.78 4.13
N ASP A 118 -32.60 -8.89 3.85
CA ASP A 118 -32.01 -10.10 3.26
C ASP A 118 -31.31 -9.85 1.90
N ARG A 119 -31.63 -8.74 1.22
CA ARG A 119 -31.04 -8.32 -0.06
C ARG A 119 -29.91 -7.29 0.05
N LEU A 120 -29.55 -6.87 1.26
CA LEU A 120 -28.60 -5.79 1.47
C LEU A 120 -27.20 -6.20 1.01
N GLN A 121 -26.70 -5.51 -0.03
CA GLN A 121 -25.39 -5.74 -0.63
C GLN A 121 -24.38 -4.66 -0.27
N TYR A 122 -24.85 -3.43 -0.02
CA TYR A 122 -24.02 -2.28 0.32
C TYR A 122 -24.55 -1.60 1.57
N LEU A 123 -23.70 -1.48 2.59
CA LEU A 123 -23.97 -0.71 3.79
C LEU A 123 -22.91 0.38 3.96
N ASN A 124 -23.34 1.63 4.12
CA ASN A 124 -22.49 2.74 4.50
C ASN A 124 -23.01 3.40 5.78
N ILE A 125 -22.15 3.61 6.77
CA ILE A 125 -22.44 4.41 7.97
C ILE A 125 -21.28 5.39 8.14
N GLN A 126 -21.56 6.69 8.10
CA GLN A 126 -20.53 7.72 8.19
C GLN A 126 -20.95 8.88 9.11
N TYR A 127 -19.95 9.53 9.71
CA TYR A 127 -20.07 10.63 10.68
C TYR A 127 -20.72 10.22 12.02
N ALA A 128 -20.77 8.92 12.32
CA ALA A 128 -21.27 8.37 13.57
C ALA A 128 -20.20 8.34 14.67
N ASN A 129 -20.64 8.21 15.91
CA ASN A 129 -19.80 8.04 17.10
C ASN A 129 -19.62 6.55 17.45
N ILE A 130 -19.49 5.67 16.45
CA ILE A 130 -19.25 4.23 16.68
C ILE A 130 -17.82 4.07 17.18
N PHE A 131 -17.63 3.60 18.42
CA PHE A 131 -16.31 3.46 19.05
C PHE A 131 -15.65 2.09 18.83
N SER A 132 -16.45 1.05 18.61
CA SER A 132 -15.95 -0.31 18.39
C SER A 132 -16.88 -1.13 17.51
N ILE A 133 -16.32 -2.03 16.72
CA ILE A 133 -17.10 -3.08 16.05
C ILE A 133 -17.03 -4.34 16.92
N PRO A 134 -18.14 -4.78 17.56
CA PRO A 134 -18.15 -5.96 18.40
C PRO A 134 -17.99 -7.24 17.56
N SER A 135 -17.61 -8.34 18.20
CA SER A 135 -17.62 -9.66 17.56
C SER A 135 -18.97 -9.95 16.91
N PHE A 136 -18.96 -10.51 15.70
CA PHE A 136 -20.17 -10.98 15.01
C PHE A 136 -21.22 -9.89 14.66
N ALA A 137 -20.82 -8.60 14.58
CA ALA A 137 -21.70 -7.44 14.37
C ALA A 137 -22.64 -7.51 13.15
N PHE A 138 -22.28 -8.29 12.12
CA PHE A 138 -23.01 -8.41 10.85
C PHE A 138 -23.56 -9.83 10.59
N THR A 139 -23.76 -10.61 11.66
CA THR A 139 -24.24 -12.00 11.56
C THR A 139 -25.52 -12.14 10.74
N ASN A 140 -25.63 -13.23 9.98
CA ASN A 140 -26.73 -13.55 9.06
C ASN A 140 -26.88 -12.64 7.83
N SER A 141 -26.19 -11.51 7.74
CA SER A 141 -26.21 -10.62 6.56
C SER A 141 -25.28 -11.11 5.44
N THR A 142 -25.43 -12.37 5.03
CA THR A 142 -24.53 -13.08 4.10
C THR A 142 -24.50 -12.52 2.69
N THR A 143 -25.48 -11.69 2.32
CA THR A 143 -25.60 -11.00 1.03
C THR A 143 -24.78 -9.72 0.92
N LEU A 144 -24.21 -9.22 2.03
CA LEU A 144 -23.33 -8.04 2.02
C LEU A 144 -22.08 -8.29 1.16
N ARG A 145 -21.87 -7.40 0.19
CA ARG A 145 -20.70 -7.33 -0.69
C ARG A 145 -19.75 -6.21 -0.29
N GLU A 146 -20.28 -5.12 0.27
CA GLU A 146 -19.51 -3.95 0.66
C GLU A 146 -20.01 -3.35 1.97
N ILE A 147 -19.07 -3.11 2.88
CA ILE A 147 -19.29 -2.39 4.13
C ILE A 147 -18.33 -1.19 4.18
N SER A 148 -18.89 0.02 4.24
CA SER A 148 -18.17 1.24 4.52
C SER A 148 -18.57 1.80 5.88
N LEU A 149 -17.58 2.00 6.75
CA LEU A 149 -17.70 2.61 8.06
C LEU A 149 -16.70 3.77 8.17
N GLN A 150 -16.50 4.48 7.07
CA GLN A 150 -15.58 5.60 6.99
C GLN A 150 -16.02 6.79 7.86
N LYS A 151 -15.07 7.59 8.34
CA LYS A 151 -15.34 8.84 9.07
C LYS A 151 -16.20 8.64 10.34
N ASN A 152 -15.93 7.59 11.10
CA ASN A 152 -16.52 7.35 12.41
C ASN A 152 -15.45 7.53 13.50
N LYS A 153 -15.64 6.95 14.69
CA LYS A 153 -14.71 7.02 15.83
C LYS A 153 -14.22 5.65 16.26
N ILE A 154 -14.14 4.71 15.31
CA ILE A 154 -13.86 3.31 15.62
C ILE A 154 -12.41 3.19 16.08
N GLY A 155 -12.20 2.91 17.37
CA GLY A 155 -10.89 2.69 17.97
C GLY A 155 -10.51 1.22 18.09
N LYS A 156 -11.52 0.32 18.17
CA LYS A 156 -11.32 -1.11 18.38
C LYS A 156 -12.13 -1.94 17.39
N LEU A 157 -11.45 -2.88 16.74
CA LEU A 157 -12.08 -3.99 16.01
C LEU A 157 -11.95 -5.24 16.89
N GLU A 158 -13.08 -5.84 17.28
CA GLU A 158 -13.04 -7.08 18.05
C GLU A 158 -12.77 -8.30 17.14
N ARG A 159 -12.35 -9.41 17.75
CA ARG A 159 -12.15 -10.68 17.02
C ARG A 159 -13.46 -11.07 16.34
N MET A 160 -13.39 -11.58 15.12
CA MET A 160 -14.56 -12.04 14.36
C MET A 160 -15.60 -10.93 14.10
N ALA A 161 -15.22 -9.64 14.15
CA ALA A 161 -16.10 -8.49 13.89
C ALA A 161 -16.89 -8.60 12.57
N PHE A 162 -16.25 -9.14 11.53
CA PHE A 162 -16.82 -9.32 10.18
C PHE A 162 -17.12 -10.79 9.83
N ALA A 163 -17.10 -11.72 10.80
CA ALA A 163 -17.17 -13.15 10.51
C ALA A 163 -18.47 -13.58 9.78
N HIS A 164 -18.37 -14.67 9.01
CA HIS A 164 -19.43 -15.29 8.21
C HIS A 164 -19.99 -14.47 7.03
N LEU A 165 -19.38 -13.33 6.70
CA LEU A 165 -19.75 -12.52 5.54
C LEU A 165 -19.18 -13.09 4.23
N ILE A 166 -19.74 -14.21 3.77
CA ILE A 166 -19.21 -15.00 2.65
C ILE A 166 -19.18 -14.27 1.30
N MET A 167 -20.05 -13.28 1.06
CA MET A 167 -20.08 -12.50 -0.20
C MET A 167 -19.30 -11.18 -0.15
N LEU A 168 -18.69 -10.86 1.00
CA LEU A 168 -18.03 -9.57 1.23
C LEU A 168 -16.76 -9.45 0.41
N ALA A 169 -16.72 -8.47 -0.48
CA ALA A 169 -15.60 -8.16 -1.36
C ALA A 169 -14.83 -6.92 -0.92
N ASN A 170 -15.51 -5.93 -0.35
CA ASN A 170 -14.94 -4.64 0.02
C ASN A 170 -15.25 -4.30 1.49
N VAL A 171 -14.22 -3.96 2.27
CA VAL A 171 -14.37 -3.36 3.61
C VAL A 171 -13.58 -2.07 3.67
N SER A 172 -14.25 -1.00 4.10
CA SER A 172 -13.62 0.29 4.37
C SER A 172 -13.90 0.73 5.81
N VAL A 173 -12.83 0.91 6.57
CA VAL A 173 -12.82 1.50 7.92
C VAL A 173 -11.82 2.68 7.96
N ALA A 174 -11.61 3.33 6.81
CA ALA A 174 -10.73 4.48 6.68
C ALA A 174 -11.26 5.71 7.44
N GLU A 175 -10.38 6.67 7.77
CA GLU A 175 -10.74 7.89 8.54
C GLU A 175 -11.42 7.52 9.89
N ASN A 176 -10.76 6.70 10.69
CA ASN A 176 -11.19 6.27 12.02
C ASN A 176 -10.04 6.42 13.04
N GLN A 177 -10.11 5.75 14.20
CA GLN A 177 -9.17 5.90 15.32
C GLN A 177 -8.55 4.56 15.74
N ILE A 178 -8.50 3.59 14.81
CA ILE A 178 -8.02 2.22 15.10
C ILE A 178 -6.53 2.31 15.47
N SER A 179 -6.15 1.78 16.64
CA SER A 179 -4.77 1.85 17.16
C SER A 179 -3.93 0.60 16.88
N GLU A 180 -4.58 -0.55 16.74
CA GLU A 180 -3.95 -1.86 16.53
C GLU A 180 -4.85 -2.79 15.70
N LEU A 181 -4.25 -3.74 14.99
CA LEU A 181 -4.98 -4.84 14.33
C LEU A 181 -4.66 -6.16 15.01
N GLN A 182 -5.62 -6.63 15.82
CA GLN A 182 -5.54 -7.90 16.54
C GLN A 182 -5.68 -9.11 15.59
N ARG A 183 -5.25 -10.27 16.08
CA ARG A 183 -5.47 -11.57 15.40
C ARG A 183 -6.97 -11.85 15.25
N ASP A 184 -7.34 -12.52 14.17
CA ASP A 184 -8.70 -12.99 13.87
C ASP A 184 -9.80 -11.91 13.78
N VAL A 185 -9.46 -10.62 13.64
CA VAL A 185 -10.44 -9.56 13.34
C VAL A 185 -11.17 -9.85 12.02
N PHE A 186 -10.41 -10.20 10.99
CA PHE A 186 -10.90 -10.54 9.65
C PHE A 186 -11.05 -12.06 9.45
N TYR A 187 -11.68 -12.74 10.41
CA TYR A 187 -11.81 -14.19 10.41
C TYR A 187 -12.68 -14.71 9.26
N VAL A 188 -12.06 -15.49 8.37
CA VAL A 188 -12.67 -16.23 7.25
C VAL A 188 -13.60 -15.36 6.38
N LEU A 189 -12.98 -14.49 5.58
CA LEU A 189 -13.65 -13.66 4.58
C LEU A 189 -13.23 -14.11 3.16
N PRO A 190 -13.83 -15.20 2.62
CA PRO A 190 -13.29 -15.92 1.47
C PRO A 190 -13.33 -15.13 0.15
N ASN A 191 -14.16 -14.08 0.04
CA ASN A 191 -14.27 -13.25 -1.16
C ASN A 191 -13.72 -11.82 -0.99
N LEU A 192 -13.10 -11.49 0.16
CA LEU A 192 -12.61 -10.13 0.41
C LEU A 192 -11.42 -9.81 -0.50
N GLN A 193 -11.59 -8.82 -1.36
CA GLN A 193 -10.62 -8.36 -2.36
C GLN A 193 -10.00 -7.01 -2.00
N ARG A 194 -10.71 -6.14 -1.27
CA ARG A 194 -10.25 -4.79 -0.92
C ARG A 194 -10.48 -4.50 0.56
N LEU A 195 -9.42 -4.09 1.24
CA LEU A 195 -9.44 -3.68 2.64
C LEU A 195 -8.79 -2.31 2.78
N GLN A 196 -9.57 -1.32 3.19
CA GLN A 196 -9.12 0.06 3.40
C GLN A 196 -9.10 0.40 4.89
N LEU A 197 -7.90 0.68 5.39
CA LEU A 197 -7.56 1.01 6.77
C LEU A 197 -6.83 2.36 6.88
N SER A 198 -6.80 3.14 5.79
CA SER A 198 -6.07 4.39 5.72
C SER A 198 -6.61 5.49 6.64
N LYS A 199 -5.74 6.43 7.01
CA LYS A 199 -6.06 7.54 7.94
C LYS A 199 -6.65 7.03 9.25
N ASN A 200 -5.93 6.09 9.88
CA ASN A 200 -6.17 5.62 11.24
C ASN A 200 -4.94 5.92 12.09
N THR A 201 -4.88 5.38 13.31
CA THR A 201 -3.74 5.51 14.23
C THR A 201 -3.02 4.18 14.44
N ILE A 202 -3.04 3.29 13.44
CA ILE A 202 -2.56 1.91 13.59
C ILE A 202 -1.04 1.95 13.77
N SER A 203 -0.59 1.53 14.94
CA SER A 203 0.82 1.46 15.32
C SER A 203 1.33 0.02 15.45
N VAL A 204 0.44 -0.94 15.67
CA VAL A 204 0.74 -2.36 15.85
C VAL A 204 -0.10 -3.23 14.93
N LEU A 205 0.57 -4.09 14.16
CA LEU A 205 -0.03 -5.23 13.48
C LEU A 205 0.33 -6.50 14.26
N HIS A 206 -0.64 -7.29 14.68
CA HIS A 206 -0.37 -8.59 15.30
C HIS A 206 -0.09 -9.66 14.22
N ASP A 207 0.77 -10.63 14.55
CA ASP A 207 1.09 -11.78 13.71
C ASP A 207 -0.19 -12.47 13.20
N GLY A 208 -0.33 -12.62 11.88
CA GLY A 208 -1.49 -13.26 11.28
C GLY A 208 -2.81 -12.50 11.42
N CYS A 209 -2.81 -11.18 11.69
CA CYS A 209 -4.05 -10.38 11.64
C CYS A 209 -4.77 -10.45 10.28
N PHE A 210 -4.04 -10.75 9.19
CA PHE A 210 -4.58 -10.97 7.84
C PHE A 210 -4.62 -12.46 7.40
N LYS A 211 -4.34 -13.41 8.30
CA LYS A 211 -4.12 -14.85 7.99
C LYS A 211 -5.23 -15.54 7.19
N HIS A 212 -6.45 -15.03 7.25
CA HIS A 212 -7.61 -15.61 6.59
C HIS A 212 -8.01 -14.88 5.29
N LEU A 213 -7.23 -13.90 4.83
CA LEU A 213 -7.53 -13.02 3.70
C LEU A 213 -6.88 -13.47 2.38
N ASN A 214 -6.93 -14.78 2.11
CA ASN A 214 -6.24 -15.42 0.97
C ASN A 214 -6.61 -14.86 -0.41
N ASN A 215 -7.74 -14.17 -0.58
CA ASN A 215 -8.18 -13.58 -1.85
C ASN A 215 -8.09 -12.04 -1.87
N LEU A 216 -7.41 -11.43 -0.89
CA LEU A 216 -7.21 -9.98 -0.85
C LEU A 216 -6.28 -9.54 -1.97
N ILE A 217 -6.71 -8.56 -2.75
CA ILE A 217 -6.01 -8.02 -3.92
C ILE A 217 -5.37 -6.66 -3.60
N LYS A 218 -6.06 -5.83 -2.82
CA LYS A 218 -5.59 -4.50 -2.40
C LYS A 218 -5.73 -4.30 -0.90
N LEU A 219 -4.62 -3.89 -0.27
CA LEU A 219 -4.54 -3.51 1.14
C LEU A 219 -4.02 -2.08 1.22
N ASP A 220 -4.82 -1.20 1.83
CA ASP A 220 -4.48 0.20 2.04
C ASP A 220 -4.32 0.49 3.54
N LEU A 221 -3.08 0.75 3.94
CA LEU A 221 -2.62 1.13 5.28
C LEU A 221 -2.03 2.56 5.29
N ASN A 222 -2.26 3.36 4.25
CA ASN A 222 -1.71 4.72 4.11
C ASN A 222 -2.13 5.63 5.29
N SER A 223 -1.24 6.52 5.72
CA SER A 223 -1.52 7.51 6.77
C SER A 223 -1.89 6.83 8.09
N ASN A 224 -0.96 6.03 8.61
CA ASN A 224 -1.03 5.35 9.90
C ASN A 224 0.27 5.61 10.70
N LEU A 225 0.49 4.88 11.78
CA LEU A 225 1.61 5.09 12.72
C LEU A 225 2.55 3.87 12.79
N LEU A 226 2.60 3.05 11.73
CA LEU A 226 3.41 1.83 11.70
C LEU A 226 4.90 2.17 11.73
N THR A 227 5.63 1.68 12.75
CA THR A 227 7.07 1.92 12.93
C THR A 227 7.95 0.75 12.47
N VAL A 228 7.42 -0.46 12.51
CA VAL A 228 8.06 -1.71 12.11
C VAL A 228 7.01 -2.60 11.45
N VAL A 229 7.43 -3.40 10.46
CA VAL A 229 6.67 -4.52 9.92
C VAL A 229 7.56 -5.75 9.86
N ILE A 230 6.97 -6.93 10.05
CA ILE A 230 7.63 -8.24 9.97
C ILE A 230 6.84 -9.18 9.07
N ARG A 231 7.50 -10.22 8.57
CA ARG A 231 6.94 -11.24 7.69
C ARG A 231 5.59 -11.79 8.19
N GLU A 232 5.52 -12.07 9.49
CA GLU A 232 4.38 -12.67 10.17
C GLU A 232 3.14 -11.77 10.18
N ASN A 233 3.29 -10.45 10.01
CA ASN A 233 2.15 -9.54 9.89
C ASN A 233 1.35 -9.81 8.61
N PHE A 234 2.03 -10.17 7.51
CA PHE A 234 1.45 -10.34 6.19
C PHE A 234 1.09 -11.80 5.83
N GLN A 235 1.17 -12.72 6.79
CA GLN A 235 0.75 -14.11 6.59
C GLN A 235 -0.68 -14.17 6.04
N GLY A 236 -0.90 -14.99 5.00
CA GLY A 236 -2.22 -15.17 4.36
C GLY A 236 -2.49 -14.24 3.17
N LEU A 237 -1.60 -13.29 2.86
CA LEU A 237 -1.79 -12.32 1.76
C LEU A 237 -1.12 -12.73 0.43
N SER A 238 -1.15 -14.03 0.10
CA SER A 238 -0.42 -14.59 -1.05
C SER A 238 -0.89 -14.11 -2.43
N ASN A 239 -2.14 -13.65 -2.54
CA ASN A 239 -2.73 -13.09 -3.78
C ASN A 239 -2.74 -11.55 -3.81
N LEU A 240 -2.12 -10.87 -2.84
CA LEU A 240 -2.09 -9.41 -2.79
C LEU A 240 -1.32 -8.85 -3.99
N ILE A 241 -1.90 -7.87 -4.69
CA ILE A 241 -1.31 -7.21 -5.87
C ILE A 241 -0.78 -5.82 -5.51
N THR A 242 -1.54 -5.06 -4.72
CA THR A 242 -1.19 -3.69 -4.30
C THR A 242 -1.16 -3.59 -2.79
N LEU A 243 -0.03 -3.12 -2.24
CA LEU A 243 0.15 -2.74 -0.84
C LEU A 243 0.53 -1.27 -0.75
N ASP A 244 -0.32 -0.47 -0.11
CA ASP A 244 -0.07 0.93 0.19
C ASP A 244 0.20 1.11 1.68
N MET A 245 1.42 1.54 2.02
CA MET A 245 1.84 1.91 3.38
C MET A 245 2.46 3.31 3.41
N ARG A 246 2.05 4.19 2.49
CA ARG A 246 2.51 5.58 2.46
C ARG A 246 2.21 6.32 3.76
N ASN A 247 2.97 7.38 4.05
CA ASN A 247 2.74 8.26 5.21
C ASN A 247 2.65 7.48 6.54
N ASN A 248 3.56 6.53 6.76
CA ASN A 248 3.71 5.81 8.03
C ASN A 248 5.00 6.28 8.74
N LYS A 249 5.52 5.47 9.68
CA LYS A 249 6.69 5.78 10.51
C LYS A 249 7.78 4.71 10.43
N LEU A 250 7.82 3.96 9.32
CA LEU A 250 8.80 2.91 9.10
C LEU A 250 10.20 3.51 9.04
N MET A 251 11.11 3.05 9.90
CA MET A 251 12.51 3.51 9.94
C MET A 251 13.48 2.60 9.18
N MET A 252 13.08 1.34 8.97
CA MET A 252 13.88 0.36 8.25
C MET A 252 13.00 -0.71 7.58
N ILE A 253 13.56 -1.41 6.60
CA ILE A 253 13.00 -2.66 6.07
C ILE A 253 13.98 -3.78 6.44
N GLY A 254 13.52 -4.73 7.24
CA GLY A 254 14.32 -5.90 7.64
C GLY A 254 14.19 -7.08 6.68
N ASP A 255 15.04 -8.09 6.82
CA ASP A 255 15.09 -9.22 5.89
C ASP A 255 13.77 -9.95 5.81
N LEU A 256 13.32 -10.24 4.58
CA LEU A 256 12.12 -11.00 4.28
C LEU A 256 10.82 -10.39 4.85
N SER A 257 10.81 -9.10 5.21
CA SER A 257 9.64 -8.40 5.78
C SER A 257 8.36 -8.57 4.98
N PHE A 258 8.48 -8.76 3.66
CA PHE A 258 7.35 -8.91 2.72
C PHE A 258 7.26 -10.30 2.07
N ALA A 259 8.01 -11.30 2.57
CA ALA A 259 8.19 -12.59 1.89
C ALA A 259 6.94 -13.48 1.79
N GLU A 260 5.82 -13.12 2.42
CA GLU A 260 4.51 -13.79 2.23
C GLU A 260 3.73 -13.23 1.02
N LEU A 261 4.12 -12.07 0.47
CA LEU A 261 3.40 -11.33 -0.56
C LEU A 261 3.81 -11.76 -1.98
N TRP A 262 3.72 -13.07 -2.27
CA TRP A 262 4.29 -13.68 -3.49
C TRP A 262 3.74 -13.10 -4.81
N SER A 263 2.51 -12.60 -4.82
CA SER A 263 1.85 -12.03 -6.01
C SER A 263 1.98 -10.51 -6.14
N LEU A 264 2.70 -9.84 -5.22
CA LEU A 264 2.72 -8.38 -5.13
C LEU A 264 3.36 -7.75 -6.36
N GLN A 265 2.69 -6.75 -6.94
CA GLN A 265 3.12 -6.03 -8.13
C GLN A 265 3.42 -4.56 -7.83
N GLU A 266 2.78 -3.99 -6.82
CA GLU A 266 2.89 -2.58 -6.44
C GLU A 266 3.08 -2.43 -4.93
N LEU A 267 4.19 -1.81 -4.53
CA LEU A 267 4.52 -1.50 -3.14
C LEU A 267 4.82 -0.01 -2.99
N TYR A 268 3.97 0.68 -2.24
CA TYR A 268 4.11 2.11 -1.95
C TYR A 268 4.52 2.33 -0.49
N LEU A 269 5.70 2.92 -0.29
CA LEU A 269 6.36 3.19 0.99
C LEU A 269 6.71 4.68 1.16
N ASP A 270 6.15 5.55 0.31
CA ASP A 270 6.46 6.97 0.27
C ASP A 270 6.10 7.70 1.57
N GLY A 271 6.82 8.76 1.92
CA GLY A 271 6.53 9.56 3.11
C GLY A 271 6.73 8.81 4.44
N ASN A 272 7.61 7.81 4.45
CA ASN A 272 8.04 7.11 5.67
C ASN A 272 9.36 7.72 6.18
N GLU A 273 9.99 7.06 7.16
CA GLU A 273 11.22 7.53 7.79
C GLU A 273 12.40 6.58 7.51
N ILE A 274 12.36 5.85 6.39
CA ILE A 274 13.25 4.72 6.12
C ILE A 274 14.68 5.21 5.87
N GLU A 275 15.61 4.81 6.74
CA GLU A 275 17.04 5.13 6.64
C GLU A 275 17.86 3.95 6.13
N PHE A 276 17.38 2.71 6.35
CA PHE A 276 18.09 1.47 6.01
C PHE A 276 17.14 0.42 5.42
N ILE A 277 17.61 -0.31 4.41
CA ILE A 277 16.95 -1.47 3.81
C ILE A 277 18.00 -2.58 3.82
N SER A 278 17.69 -3.71 4.47
CA SER A 278 18.62 -4.84 4.50
C SER A 278 18.73 -5.52 3.13
N GLU A 279 19.82 -6.27 2.90
CA GLU A 279 20.13 -6.94 1.62
C GLU A 279 18.95 -7.77 1.10
N ARG A 280 18.19 -8.42 1.99
CA ARG A 280 17.00 -9.22 1.63
C ARG A 280 15.68 -8.58 2.04
N GLY A 281 15.65 -7.25 2.20
CA GLY A 281 14.46 -6.49 2.62
C GLY A 281 13.25 -6.69 1.70
N PHE A 282 13.48 -6.79 0.39
CA PHE A 282 12.46 -7.10 -0.63
C PHE A 282 12.41 -8.59 -1.03
N GLY A 283 13.06 -9.46 -0.26
CA GLY A 283 13.20 -10.87 -0.61
C GLY A 283 11.84 -11.60 -0.70
N GLY A 284 11.67 -12.36 -1.79
CA GLY A 284 10.42 -13.06 -2.12
C GLY A 284 9.43 -12.29 -3.02
N LEU A 285 9.63 -10.99 -3.24
CA LEU A 285 8.75 -10.14 -4.06
C LEU A 285 8.95 -10.32 -5.59
N THR A 286 9.02 -11.55 -6.07
CA THR A 286 9.40 -11.91 -7.46
C THR A 286 8.49 -11.35 -8.56
N GLN A 287 7.29 -10.87 -8.21
CA GLN A 287 6.32 -10.28 -9.14
C GLN A 287 6.32 -8.74 -9.14
N LEU A 288 7.14 -8.09 -8.30
CA LEU A 288 7.10 -6.64 -8.08
C LEU A 288 7.49 -5.88 -9.35
N LYS A 289 6.66 -4.92 -9.74
CA LYS A 289 6.81 -4.06 -10.92
C LYS A 289 7.03 -2.60 -10.55
N LYS A 290 6.33 -2.13 -9.52
CA LYS A 290 6.41 -0.77 -8.97
C LYS A 290 6.87 -0.80 -7.52
N LEU A 291 7.94 -0.09 -7.23
CA LEU A 291 8.44 0.22 -5.89
C LEU A 291 8.56 1.74 -5.77
N SER A 292 7.85 2.30 -4.79
CA SER A 292 7.84 3.72 -4.51
C SER A 292 8.37 3.96 -3.10
N LEU A 293 9.51 4.63 -3.00
CA LEU A 293 10.26 4.94 -1.78
C LEU A 293 10.50 6.46 -1.67
N ALA A 294 9.67 7.29 -2.32
CA ALA A 294 9.84 8.73 -2.32
C ALA A 294 9.69 9.31 -0.90
N ASP A 295 10.25 10.50 -0.65
CA ASP A 295 10.07 11.23 0.62
C ASP A 295 10.43 10.38 1.85
N ASN A 296 11.58 9.69 1.76
CA ASN A 296 12.16 8.88 2.83
C ASN A 296 13.54 9.45 3.23
N LYS A 297 14.32 8.70 4.02
CA LYS A 297 15.59 9.16 4.59
C LYS A 297 16.81 8.36 4.10
N LEU A 298 16.69 7.59 3.02
CA LEU A 298 17.74 6.69 2.51
C LEU A 298 19.01 7.46 2.14
N GLY A 299 20.13 7.17 2.81
CA GLY A 299 21.44 7.76 2.50
C GLY A 299 22.26 6.95 1.49
N VAL A 300 22.04 5.64 1.45
CA VAL A 300 22.63 4.69 0.51
C VAL A 300 21.59 3.65 0.10
N LEU A 301 21.78 3.03 -1.05
CA LEU A 301 21.07 1.83 -1.48
C LEU A 301 22.15 0.80 -1.79
N ASP A 302 22.17 -0.31 -1.05
CA ASP A 302 23.27 -1.28 -1.11
C ASP A 302 23.22 -2.18 -2.34
N ASP A 303 24.39 -2.64 -2.78
CA ASP A 303 24.51 -3.51 -3.95
C ASP A 303 23.81 -4.85 -3.67
N GLY A 304 22.88 -5.26 -4.54
CA GLY A 304 22.12 -6.52 -4.43
C GLY A 304 20.72 -6.41 -3.82
N VAL A 305 20.35 -5.29 -3.19
CA VAL A 305 19.01 -5.10 -2.57
C VAL A 305 17.83 -5.21 -3.55
N LEU A 306 18.08 -5.07 -4.85
CA LEU A 306 17.10 -5.22 -5.93
C LEU A 306 17.18 -6.58 -6.66
N ASP A 307 18.00 -7.53 -6.21
CA ASP A 307 18.25 -8.79 -6.95
C ASP A 307 17.04 -9.76 -6.94
N ASP A 308 16.22 -9.75 -5.89
CA ASP A 308 15.01 -10.59 -5.77
C ASP A 308 13.78 -10.00 -6.52
N ILE A 309 13.83 -8.73 -6.96
CA ILE A 309 12.71 -8.00 -7.59
C ILE A 309 12.92 -7.71 -9.09
N GLN A 310 13.31 -8.74 -9.83
CA GLN A 310 13.77 -8.68 -11.23
C GLN A 310 12.72 -8.21 -12.26
N LYS A 311 11.45 -8.03 -11.88
CA LYS A 311 10.39 -7.47 -12.75
C LYS A 311 10.18 -5.96 -12.58
N LEU A 312 10.95 -5.33 -11.68
CA LEU A 312 10.82 -3.92 -11.38
C LEU A 312 11.13 -3.06 -12.61
N ASN A 313 10.20 -2.16 -12.93
CA ASN A 313 10.31 -1.21 -14.04
C ASN A 313 9.92 0.22 -13.63
N PHE A 314 9.30 0.39 -12.46
CA PHE A 314 9.02 1.67 -11.83
C PHE A 314 9.74 1.69 -10.48
N LEU A 315 10.71 2.61 -10.34
CA LEU A 315 11.48 2.84 -9.13
C LEU A 315 11.49 4.32 -8.80
N ASP A 316 10.75 4.72 -7.77
CA ASP A 316 10.77 6.09 -7.27
C ASP A 316 11.62 6.18 -5.99
N LEU A 317 12.67 7.00 -6.05
CA LEU A 317 13.60 7.29 -4.96
C LEU A 317 13.70 8.81 -4.72
N ARG A 318 12.70 9.59 -5.17
CA ARG A 318 12.71 11.06 -5.01
C ARG A 318 12.80 11.47 -3.54
N ASN A 319 13.32 12.68 -3.30
CA ASN A 319 13.33 13.33 -1.98
C ASN A 319 13.92 12.45 -0.86
N ASN A 320 14.97 11.68 -1.16
CA ASN A 320 15.76 10.93 -0.20
C ASN A 320 17.10 11.65 0.09
N LYS A 321 18.01 11.00 0.83
CA LYS A 321 19.32 11.55 1.22
C LYS A 321 20.47 10.94 0.39
N LEU A 322 20.21 10.30 -0.75
CA LEU A 322 21.21 9.56 -1.51
C LEU A 322 22.34 10.48 -2.00
N GLU A 323 23.58 10.13 -1.67
CA GLU A 323 24.79 10.83 -2.14
C GLU A 323 25.34 10.25 -3.46
N THR A 324 24.97 9.01 -3.79
CA THR A 324 25.35 8.33 -5.03
C THR A 324 24.36 7.19 -5.32
N LEU A 325 24.36 6.70 -6.56
CA LEU A 325 23.65 5.49 -6.95
C LEU A 325 24.48 4.78 -8.01
N LYS A 326 25.08 3.64 -7.68
CA LYS A 326 25.98 2.91 -8.58
C LYS A 326 25.17 2.10 -9.61
N GLN A 327 25.80 1.76 -10.74
CA GLN A 327 25.18 0.90 -11.75
C GLN A 327 24.97 -0.52 -11.20
N GLU A 328 25.89 -1.00 -10.36
CA GLU A 328 25.90 -2.30 -9.69
C GLU A 328 24.64 -2.50 -8.85
N THR A 329 24.18 -1.47 -8.12
CA THR A 329 22.92 -1.44 -7.36
C THR A 329 21.69 -1.80 -8.21
N LEU A 330 21.69 -1.43 -9.50
CA LEU A 330 20.57 -1.66 -10.43
C LEU A 330 20.82 -2.85 -11.39
N ARG A 331 21.87 -3.64 -11.19
CA ARG A 331 22.31 -4.69 -12.13
C ARG A 331 21.20 -5.64 -12.59
N SER A 332 20.26 -5.97 -11.70
CA SER A 332 19.15 -6.91 -11.92
C SER A 332 17.95 -6.30 -12.67
N VAL A 333 17.85 -4.97 -12.72
CA VAL A 333 16.67 -4.24 -13.20
C VAL A 333 16.99 -3.20 -14.29
N ILE A 334 18.27 -2.94 -14.58
CA ILE A 334 18.72 -1.88 -15.49
C ILE A 334 18.17 -2.03 -16.92
N ASP A 335 17.96 -3.25 -17.41
CA ASP A 335 17.37 -3.49 -18.73
C ASP A 335 15.85 -3.25 -18.74
N ASN A 336 15.15 -3.49 -17.64
CA ASN A 336 13.73 -3.12 -17.50
C ASN A 336 13.55 -1.60 -17.60
N MET A 337 14.50 -0.83 -17.05
CA MET A 337 14.50 0.65 -17.11
C MET A 337 14.68 1.21 -18.54
N LYS A 338 15.01 0.36 -19.52
CA LYS A 338 15.08 0.73 -20.95
C LYS A 338 13.74 0.60 -21.68
N SER A 339 12.76 -0.06 -21.08
CA SER A 339 11.43 -0.29 -21.67
C SER A 339 10.62 1.01 -21.85
N ASN A 340 9.58 0.99 -22.70
CA ASN A 340 8.76 2.18 -22.99
C ASN A 340 7.98 2.70 -21.76
N TYR A 341 7.59 1.82 -20.84
CA TYR A 341 6.74 2.11 -19.69
C TYR A 341 7.51 2.35 -18.39
N ALA A 342 8.84 2.22 -18.42
CA ALA A 342 9.68 2.39 -17.24
C ALA A 342 9.60 3.79 -16.61
N LEU A 343 9.86 3.86 -15.31
CA LEU A 343 10.16 5.08 -14.57
C LEU A 343 11.33 4.82 -13.62
N ILE A 344 12.31 5.71 -13.63
CA ILE A 344 13.24 5.89 -12.52
C ILE A 344 13.27 7.37 -12.17
N SER A 345 13.12 7.70 -10.90
CA SER A 345 13.14 9.10 -10.44
C SER A 345 14.01 9.27 -9.21
N LEU A 346 14.92 10.25 -9.31
CA LEU A 346 16.02 10.49 -8.37
C LEU A 346 16.07 11.96 -7.89
N ASP A 347 15.12 12.78 -8.34
CA ASP A 347 15.01 14.20 -8.00
C ASP A 347 14.98 14.43 -6.47
N GLY A 348 15.47 15.57 -5.99
CA GLY A 348 15.48 15.91 -4.54
C GLY A 348 16.60 15.29 -3.69
N ASN A 349 17.36 14.33 -4.22
CA ASN A 349 18.52 13.73 -3.54
C ASN A 349 19.75 14.67 -3.46
N LYS A 350 20.80 14.20 -2.76
CA LYS A 350 22.11 14.90 -2.59
C LYS A 350 23.22 14.29 -3.45
N LEU A 351 22.87 13.78 -4.62
CA LEU A 351 23.77 13.06 -5.52
C LEU A 351 25.04 13.88 -5.85
N THR A 352 26.22 13.28 -5.71
CA THR A 352 27.51 13.90 -6.09
C THR A 352 27.73 13.76 -7.60
N CYS A 353 28.05 14.86 -8.29
CA CYS A 353 28.39 14.84 -9.72
C CYS A 353 29.78 14.20 -9.92
N ASP A 354 29.84 12.87 -9.99
CA ASP A 354 31.05 12.11 -10.22
C ASP A 354 30.81 10.91 -11.14
N CYS A 355 31.89 10.23 -11.55
CA CYS A 355 31.81 9.19 -12.58
C CYS A 355 31.00 7.94 -12.16
N ARG A 356 30.65 7.78 -10.87
CA ARG A 356 29.72 6.73 -10.41
C ARG A 356 28.30 6.92 -10.94
N LEU A 357 27.95 8.13 -11.37
CA LEU A 357 26.66 8.46 -12.01
C LEU A 357 26.70 8.41 -13.55
N SER A 358 27.86 8.14 -14.17
CA SER A 358 28.03 8.15 -15.63
C SER A 358 27.05 7.23 -16.37
N TRP A 359 26.66 6.10 -15.75
CA TRP A 359 25.69 5.16 -16.31
C TRP A 359 24.31 5.77 -16.56
N LEU A 360 23.94 6.85 -15.87
CA LEU A 360 22.66 7.55 -16.09
C LEU A 360 22.61 8.21 -17.48
N HIS A 361 23.74 8.71 -18.01
CA HIS A 361 23.81 9.20 -19.40
C HIS A 361 23.59 8.06 -20.40
N LYS A 362 24.17 6.88 -20.11
CA LYS A 362 23.97 5.67 -20.92
C LYS A 362 22.50 5.22 -20.90
N LEU A 363 21.88 5.14 -19.71
CA LEU A 363 20.47 4.79 -19.57
C LEU A 363 19.57 5.77 -20.33
N ARG A 364 19.82 7.09 -20.22
CA ARG A 364 19.05 8.13 -20.93
C ARG A 364 19.06 7.92 -22.45
N ASN A 365 20.21 7.51 -23.00
CA ASN A 365 20.38 7.29 -24.44
C ASN A 365 19.77 5.95 -24.90
N GLU A 366 19.89 4.89 -24.10
CA GLU A 366 19.39 3.54 -24.43
C GLU A 366 17.89 3.35 -24.16
N THR A 367 17.30 4.09 -23.21
CA THR A 367 15.89 3.91 -22.84
C THR A 367 14.92 4.40 -23.91
N ARG A 368 13.79 3.71 -24.01
CA ARG A 368 12.64 4.12 -24.83
C ARG A 368 11.59 4.88 -24.03
N SER A 369 11.63 4.85 -22.70
CA SER A 369 10.67 5.58 -21.86
C SER A 369 10.87 7.10 -21.97
N LYS A 370 9.81 7.80 -22.41
CA LYS A 370 9.71 9.26 -22.34
C LYS A 370 9.80 9.76 -20.89
N ARG A 371 9.27 8.99 -19.93
CA ARG A 371 9.25 9.33 -18.49
C ARG A 371 10.65 9.26 -17.87
N VAL A 372 11.43 8.22 -18.18
CA VAL A 372 12.85 8.11 -17.74
C VAL A 372 13.67 9.27 -18.31
N LYS A 373 13.56 9.56 -19.61
CA LYS A 373 14.27 10.70 -20.22
C LYS A 373 13.93 12.02 -19.52
N ALA A 374 12.65 12.30 -19.32
CA ALA A 374 12.20 13.53 -18.65
C ALA A 374 12.66 13.66 -17.19
N SER A 375 12.73 12.58 -16.42
CA SER A 375 13.29 12.63 -15.05
C SER A 375 14.81 12.82 -15.06
N LEU A 376 15.53 12.09 -15.93
CA LEU A 376 16.98 12.22 -16.06
C LEU A 376 17.42 13.59 -16.60
N ASP A 377 16.62 14.23 -17.47
CA ASP A 377 16.88 15.58 -17.99
C ASP A 377 16.75 16.69 -16.94
N ARG A 378 15.97 16.46 -15.87
CA ARG A 378 15.83 17.40 -14.75
C ARG A 378 16.79 17.12 -13.59
N LEU A 379 17.37 15.92 -13.55
CA LEU A 379 18.18 15.44 -12.44
C LEU A 379 19.37 16.37 -12.14
N GLN A 380 19.41 16.87 -10.92
CA GLN A 380 20.50 17.70 -10.41
C GLN A 380 21.45 16.88 -9.52
N CYS A 381 22.74 17.20 -9.60
CA CYS A 381 23.78 16.69 -8.71
C CYS A 381 24.64 17.86 -8.17
N ILE A 382 25.39 17.60 -7.10
CA ILE A 382 26.27 18.56 -6.40
C ILE A 382 27.72 18.33 -6.85
N MET A 383 28.41 19.36 -7.32
CA MET A 383 29.85 19.31 -7.58
C MET A 383 30.64 19.49 -6.27
N ASP A 384 31.62 18.64 -5.96
CA ASP A 384 32.51 18.89 -4.83
C ASP A 384 33.30 20.21 -5.04
N THR A 385 33.10 21.14 -4.11
CA THR A 385 33.80 22.42 -4.03
C THR A 385 35.33 22.31 -4.05
N LYS A 386 35.92 21.19 -3.62
CA LYS A 386 37.38 20.96 -3.69
C LYS A 386 37.90 20.83 -5.12
N LEU A 387 37.07 20.37 -6.07
CA LEU A 387 37.42 20.19 -7.48
C LEU A 387 37.29 21.48 -8.31
N LYS A 388 36.76 22.59 -7.75
CA LYS A 388 36.74 23.91 -8.43
C LYS A 388 38.13 24.33 -8.92
N ASN A 389 39.18 24.08 -8.13
CA ASN A 389 40.53 24.54 -8.45
C ASN A 389 41.13 23.86 -9.69
N ASN A 390 40.66 22.66 -10.06
CA ASN A 390 41.10 21.98 -11.28
C ASN A 390 40.25 22.39 -12.51
N LEU A 391 38.95 22.62 -12.34
CA LEU A 391 38.06 23.06 -13.43
C LEU A 391 38.26 24.53 -13.84
N VAL A 392 38.77 25.39 -12.96
CA VAL A 392 39.14 26.78 -13.30
C VAL A 392 40.40 26.82 -14.19
N ASN A 393 41.36 25.91 -13.98
CA ASN A 393 42.61 25.87 -14.77
C ASN A 393 42.43 25.37 -16.21
N ILE A 394 41.31 24.71 -16.54
CA ILE A 394 41.00 24.25 -17.91
C ILE A 394 40.48 25.41 -18.79
N LYS A 395 40.12 26.56 -18.21
CA LYS A 395 39.70 27.76 -18.96
C LYS A 395 40.82 28.77 -19.27
N VAL A 396 42.09 28.42 -19.05
CA VAL A 396 43.25 29.28 -19.38
C VAL A 396 44.13 28.64 -20.46
N GLN A 397 43.50 28.13 -21.52
CA GLN A 397 44.12 27.85 -22.82
C GLN A 397 43.04 27.58 -23.88
N ASN A 398 42.33 28.63 -24.30
CA ASN A 398 42.01 28.90 -25.72
C ASN A 398 41.22 30.20 -25.89
N ALA A 399 41.73 30.99 -26.85
CA ALA A 399 41.28 32.26 -27.43
C ALA A 399 39.92 32.89 -27.04
N GLU A 400 40.01 34.19 -26.80
CA GLU A 400 38.95 35.19 -26.70
C GLU A 400 37.93 35.14 -27.87
N VAL A 401 36.64 35.11 -27.55
CA VAL A 401 35.59 35.75 -28.38
C VAL A 401 34.57 36.42 -27.46
N GLN A 402 34.21 37.66 -27.77
CA GLN A 402 33.33 38.49 -26.94
C GLN A 402 31.86 38.05 -27.00
N TYR A 403 31.22 37.91 -25.84
CA TYR A 403 29.76 37.88 -25.75
C TYR A 403 29.18 39.30 -25.87
N LYS A 404 28.53 39.61 -27.00
CA LYS A 404 27.48 40.63 -27.04
C LYS A 404 26.12 39.97 -26.85
N VAL A 405 25.47 40.25 -25.72
CA VAL A 405 24.06 39.93 -25.50
C VAL A 405 23.23 40.82 -26.42
N ASN A 406 22.34 40.23 -27.21
CA ASN A 406 21.28 40.96 -27.89
C ASN A 406 19.94 40.27 -27.60
N ILE A 407 19.06 41.01 -26.93
CA ILE A 407 17.66 40.64 -26.71
C ILE A 407 16.90 40.95 -28.00
N GLY A 408 16.15 39.98 -28.52
CA GLY A 408 15.33 40.16 -29.72
C GLY A 408 14.22 39.13 -29.80
N LEU A 409 12.98 39.54 -29.52
CA LEU A 409 11.81 38.70 -29.75
C LEU A 409 11.65 38.42 -31.24
N LYS A 410 11.28 37.19 -31.58
CA LYS A 410 10.33 36.93 -32.66
C LYS A 410 9.41 35.78 -32.30
N LYS A 411 8.10 36.07 -32.37
CA LYS A 411 7.07 35.04 -32.53
C LYS A 411 7.17 34.52 -33.95
N GLU A 412 7.08 33.21 -34.13
CA GLU A 412 6.47 32.65 -35.33
C GLU A 412 5.56 31.50 -34.90
N ILE A 413 4.41 31.42 -35.56
CA ILE A 413 3.35 30.46 -35.34
C ILE A 413 3.48 29.46 -36.47
N ASP A 414 3.44 28.17 -36.18
CA ASP A 414 2.91 27.24 -37.17
C ASP A 414 2.08 26.13 -36.53
N LYS A 415 1.19 25.55 -37.33
CA LYS A 415 0.11 24.65 -36.89
C LYS A 415 0.31 23.22 -37.43
N ASN A 416 -0.56 22.32 -36.95
CA ASN A 416 -0.92 21.03 -37.57
C ASN A 416 0.17 19.92 -37.47
N ASP A 417 -0.13 18.63 -37.27
CA ASP A 417 -1.42 17.93 -37.06
C ASP A 417 -1.26 16.74 -36.08
N ASP A 418 -2.37 16.41 -35.42
CA ASP A 418 -2.89 15.14 -34.90
C ASP A 418 -1.98 13.89 -34.73
N ASP A 419 -2.05 13.28 -33.53
CA ASP A 419 -2.35 11.85 -33.32
C ASP A 419 -2.50 11.60 -31.79
N GLU A 420 -3.73 11.68 -31.27
CA GLU A 420 -4.07 11.37 -29.87
C GLU A 420 -4.62 9.95 -29.75
N GLU A 421 -3.89 9.05 -29.07
CA GLU A 421 -4.46 7.83 -28.49
C GLU A 421 -4.73 8.06 -26.99
N GLU A 422 -6.01 8.13 -26.62
CA GLU A 422 -6.47 8.24 -25.25
C GLU A 422 -6.11 7.00 -24.42
N PHE A 423 -5.46 7.22 -23.28
CA PHE A 423 -5.54 6.31 -22.13
C PHE A 423 -5.83 7.12 -20.88
N GLU A 424 -7.11 7.35 -20.61
CA GLU A 424 -7.59 7.80 -19.32
C GLU A 424 -7.29 6.74 -18.24
N ASP A 425 -6.49 7.10 -17.24
CA ASP A 425 -6.97 7.41 -15.88
C ASP A 425 -5.86 7.11 -14.85
N ASP A 426 -5.20 8.18 -14.38
CA ASP A 426 -4.37 8.21 -13.17
C ASP A 426 -4.47 9.64 -12.62
N ASN A 427 -5.61 9.95 -12.02
CA ASN A 427 -5.92 11.27 -11.49
C ASN A 427 -5.06 11.64 -10.25
N ILE A 428 -4.61 12.90 -10.22
CA ILE A 428 -4.07 13.64 -9.07
C ILE A 428 -2.64 13.24 -8.62
N TYR A 429 -1.65 14.04 -9.06
CA TYR A 429 -0.78 14.82 -8.17
C TYR A 429 -0.23 16.02 -8.98
N ASP A 430 -1.09 17.01 -9.20
CA ASP A 430 -0.69 18.32 -9.72
C ASP A 430 -0.78 19.30 -8.53
N ASP A 431 0.33 19.48 -7.82
CA ASP A 431 0.45 20.46 -6.75
C ASP A 431 1.56 21.45 -7.10
N ALA A 432 1.16 22.68 -7.36
CA ALA A 432 2.05 23.73 -7.84
C ALA A 432 3.06 24.13 -6.77
N MET A 433 4.35 24.04 -7.08
CA MET A 433 5.39 24.65 -6.25
C MET A 433 5.16 26.16 -6.15
N LYS A 434 4.77 26.60 -4.95
CA LYS A 434 4.97 27.98 -4.51
C LYS A 434 6.31 28.05 -3.78
N ASP A 435 7.26 28.76 -4.36
CA ASP A 435 8.51 29.08 -3.69
C ASP A 435 8.23 29.89 -2.42
N GLN A 436 8.48 29.28 -1.26
CA GLN A 436 8.64 30.00 0.01
C GLN A 436 10.13 30.01 0.38
N GLU A 437 10.87 30.96 -0.17
CA GLU A 437 12.11 31.41 0.46
C GLU A 437 11.78 32.03 1.82
N ASN A 438 12.20 31.38 2.92
CA ASN A 438 12.59 32.06 4.16
C ASN A 438 13.28 31.09 5.13
N GLY A 439 14.53 31.39 5.49
CA GLY A 439 15.31 30.60 6.45
C GLY A 439 16.78 30.50 6.06
N LEU A 440 17.58 31.53 6.34
CA LEU A 440 19.03 31.47 6.15
C LEU A 440 19.67 30.53 7.19
N ASP A 441 20.21 29.40 6.75
CA ASP A 441 21.36 28.76 7.39
C ASP A 441 22.61 29.05 6.53
N VAL A 442 23.61 29.69 7.14
CA VAL A 442 24.83 30.15 6.46
C VAL A 442 25.92 29.09 6.59
N THR A 443 25.67 27.90 6.04
CA THR A 443 26.67 26.84 5.92
C THR A 443 26.66 26.21 4.52
N LYS A 444 27.74 26.44 3.75
CA LYS A 444 28.02 25.91 2.39
C LYS A 444 26.89 26.05 1.36
N LYS A 445 27.05 26.99 0.40
CA LYS A 445 26.29 26.94 -0.87
C LYS A 445 26.71 25.72 -1.70
N ASP A 446 25.95 24.63 -1.61
CA ASP A 446 26.08 23.45 -2.46
C ASP A 446 25.86 23.84 -3.93
N TYR A 447 26.87 23.61 -4.76
CA TYR A 447 26.84 24.02 -6.17
C TYR A 447 26.19 22.92 -7.03
N ARG A 448 24.87 23.05 -7.20
CA ARG A 448 24.05 22.14 -8.01
C ARG A 448 24.20 22.41 -9.52
N ARG A 449 24.22 21.35 -10.32
CA ARG A 449 24.15 21.36 -11.79
C ARG A 449 23.25 20.24 -12.28
N LYS A 450 22.66 20.36 -13.47
CA LYS A 450 21.99 19.21 -14.11
C LYS A 450 23.05 18.21 -14.55
N LEU A 451 22.84 16.93 -14.25
CA LEU A 451 23.79 15.87 -14.60
C LEU A 451 23.99 15.78 -16.12
N MET A 452 22.89 15.84 -16.89
CA MET A 452 22.91 15.69 -18.36
C MET A 452 23.57 16.86 -19.12
N GLU A 453 23.87 17.97 -18.44
CA GLU A 453 24.64 19.09 -19.02
C GLU A 453 26.16 18.94 -18.81
N ILE A 454 26.61 17.92 -18.07
CA ILE A 454 28.02 17.63 -17.81
C ILE A 454 28.48 16.50 -18.76
N PRO A 455 29.51 16.71 -19.61
CA PRO A 455 30.09 15.64 -20.42
C PRO A 455 30.63 14.49 -19.54
N VAL A 456 30.45 13.25 -19.98
CA VAL A 456 30.80 12.05 -19.18
C VAL A 456 32.30 11.99 -18.87
N ASP A 457 33.14 12.46 -19.78
CA ASP A 457 34.60 12.63 -19.67
C ASP A 457 35.02 13.73 -18.67
N MET A 458 34.12 14.68 -18.37
CA MET A 458 34.34 15.74 -17.38
C MET A 458 33.80 15.40 -15.99
N LEU A 459 33.13 14.26 -15.81
CA LEU A 459 32.72 13.78 -14.48
C LEU A 459 33.98 13.36 -13.70
N PRO A 460 34.29 13.98 -12.56
CA PRO A 460 35.44 13.58 -11.76
C PRO A 460 35.26 12.14 -11.31
N CYS A 461 36.28 11.30 -11.43
CA CYS A 461 36.35 10.08 -10.63
C CYS A 461 37.07 10.39 -9.32
N ALA A 462 36.63 9.78 -8.23
CA ALA A 462 37.55 9.55 -7.13
C ALA A 462 38.72 8.73 -7.70
N SER A 463 39.94 9.29 -7.65
CA SER A 463 41.12 8.48 -7.87
C SER A 463 41.06 7.33 -6.87
N LYS A 464 41.17 6.08 -7.37
CA LYS A 464 41.49 4.97 -6.49
C LYS A 464 42.70 5.42 -5.68
N LEU A 465 42.64 5.28 -4.35
CA LEU A 465 43.82 5.41 -3.49
C LEU A 465 44.75 4.23 -3.79
N SER A 466 45.39 4.29 -4.96
CA SER A 466 46.60 3.54 -5.24
C SER A 466 47.66 4.11 -4.31
N TYR A 467 47.80 3.48 -3.15
CA TYR A 467 49.10 3.37 -2.52
C TYR A 467 50.00 2.58 -3.48
N GLU A 468 50.51 3.27 -4.50
CA GLU A 468 51.79 2.90 -5.10
C GLU A 468 52.83 3.15 -4.02
N ALA A 469 52.96 2.18 -3.12
CA ALA A 469 54.16 2.03 -2.33
C ALA A 469 55.30 1.84 -3.33
N SER A 470 56.07 2.90 -3.54
CA SER A 470 57.28 2.88 -4.36
C SER A 470 58.29 1.96 -3.69
N PHE A 471 58.21 0.66 -4.02
CA PHE A 471 59.18 -0.35 -3.67
C PHE A 471 60.50 -0.03 -4.38
N SER A 472 61.24 0.88 -3.75
CA SER A 472 62.68 1.00 -3.94
C SER A 472 63.29 -0.34 -3.51
N PRO A 473 64.17 -0.96 -4.32
CA PRO A 473 64.96 -2.10 -3.84
C PRO A 473 65.77 -1.63 -2.61
N PRO A 474 65.87 -2.44 -1.54
CA PRO A 474 66.61 -2.04 -0.36
C PRO A 474 68.08 -1.80 -0.73
N THR A 475 68.59 -0.61 -0.40
CA THR A 475 70.01 -0.31 -0.45
C THR A 475 70.74 -1.13 0.63
N GLN A 476 72.02 -1.44 0.42
CA GLN A 476 72.74 -2.45 1.21
C GLN A 476 72.99 -2.10 2.69
N ASP A 477 72.52 -0.95 3.18
CA ASP A 477 72.79 -0.46 4.54
C ASP A 477 71.66 -0.66 5.56
N GLU A 478 70.45 -1.10 5.16
CA GLU A 478 69.32 -1.30 6.09
C GLU A 478 69.30 -2.67 6.82
N VAL A 479 70.36 -3.47 6.73
CA VAL A 479 70.43 -4.83 7.32
C VAL A 479 70.90 -4.82 8.80
N LYS A 480 70.99 -3.65 9.45
CA LYS A 480 71.67 -3.50 10.76
C LYS A 480 70.80 -3.43 12.02
N TYR A 481 69.48 -3.60 11.93
CA TYR A 481 68.59 -3.53 13.11
C TYR A 481 67.81 -4.81 13.48
N TYR A 482 68.06 -5.94 12.82
CA TYR A 482 67.47 -7.25 13.18
C TYR A 482 68.50 -8.37 13.39
N LYS A 483 69.53 -8.11 14.21
CA LYS A 483 70.46 -9.15 14.73
C LYS A 483 70.94 -8.85 16.16
N THR A 484 70.07 -8.99 17.16
CA THR A 484 70.47 -9.28 18.56
C THR A 484 69.28 -9.75 19.43
N SER A 485 68.80 -10.97 19.16
CA SER A 485 68.11 -11.80 20.17
C SER A 485 67.97 -13.25 19.69
N GLY A 486 69.01 -14.07 19.92
CA GLY A 486 68.80 -15.52 20.14
C GLY A 486 68.28 -15.73 21.59
N CYS A 487 67.89 -16.92 22.05
CA CYS A 487 67.80 -18.27 21.47
C CYS A 487 66.69 -19.04 22.26
N GLU A 488 66.35 -20.33 22.10
CA GLU A 488 66.96 -21.51 21.44
C GLU A 488 65.84 -22.55 21.15
N LYS A 489 66.16 -23.68 20.47
CA LYS A 489 65.37 -24.92 20.31
C LYS A 489 64.09 -24.79 19.46
N CYS A 490 63.97 -25.32 18.23
CA CYS A 490 64.19 -26.69 17.72
C CYS A 490 63.34 -27.75 18.45
N LEU A 491 62.65 -28.70 17.80
CA LEU A 491 62.43 -29.04 16.37
C LEU A 491 61.29 -30.09 16.28
N ALA A 492 60.92 -30.53 15.07
CA ALA A 492 60.11 -31.72 14.74
C ALA A 492 58.57 -31.66 15.01
N SER A 493 57.69 -32.36 14.27
CA SER A 493 57.76 -32.94 12.90
C SER A 493 56.39 -33.48 12.45
N THR A 494 55.98 -33.16 11.22
CA THR A 494 55.27 -34.03 10.23
C THR A 494 53.95 -34.80 10.54
N VAL A 495 53.15 -34.91 9.47
CA VAL A 495 52.18 -35.97 9.09
C VAL A 495 50.67 -35.62 9.18
N SER A 496 49.99 -35.85 8.05
CA SER A 496 48.56 -35.69 7.77
C SER A 496 47.70 -36.84 8.33
N PHE A 497 46.37 -36.76 8.15
CA PHE A 497 45.35 -37.81 7.85
C PHE A 497 44.00 -37.43 8.52
N ILE A 498 42.97 -37.05 7.74
CA ILE A 498 41.85 -37.88 7.23
C ILE A 498 40.64 -38.01 8.21
N THR A 499 39.58 -37.26 7.84
CA THR A 499 38.18 -37.70 7.62
C THR A 499 37.28 -38.22 8.77
N MET A 500 36.08 -37.58 8.84
CA MET A 500 34.77 -38.01 9.39
C MET A 500 34.67 -38.80 10.69
N CYS A 501 33.80 -38.32 11.59
CA CYS A 501 32.60 -39.10 11.94
C CYS A 501 31.43 -38.23 12.44
N THR A 502 30.23 -38.80 12.36
CA THR A 502 28.89 -38.23 12.60
C THR A 502 28.44 -38.31 14.07
N LEU A 503 27.33 -37.63 14.38
CA LEU A 503 26.31 -37.87 15.44
C LEU A 503 26.63 -38.91 16.55
N THR A 504 26.30 -38.71 17.84
CA THR A 504 24.94 -38.37 18.34
C THR A 504 24.91 -38.16 19.88
N ARG A 505 23.96 -37.33 20.35
CA ARG A 505 23.08 -37.52 21.55
C ARG A 505 23.56 -37.23 23.00
N ILE A 506 22.55 -36.85 23.80
CA ILE A 506 22.44 -36.84 25.29
C ILE A 506 23.12 -35.61 25.95
N LEU A 507 22.46 -34.79 26.78
CA LEU A 507 21.12 -34.87 27.41
C LEU A 507 20.07 -33.96 26.74
#